data_AF-A0A341EEF9-F1
#
_entry.id   AF-A0A341EEF9-F1
#
_cell.length_a   1.000
_cell.length_b   1.000
_cell.length_c   1.000
_cell.angle_alpha   90.00
_cell.angle_beta   90.00
_cell.angle_gamma   90.00
#
_symmetry.space_group_name_H-M   'P 1'
#
loop_
_entity.id
_entity.type
_entity.pdbx_description
1 polymer ?
#
loop_
_entity_poly.entity_id
_entity_poly.type
_entity_poly.pdbx_seq_one_letter_code
_entity_poly.pdbx_strand_id
1 'polypeptide(L)'
;MRVKAQILGLGVFSALATLTIPAVASAEEFQDVHECDRYAAHPGDPHRWAAGVDDHDIIPGPAVQFCRQAVDEYPETPRFAFQLGRALWAANRTDEGTDVFLALEEQFEYGPVYAYLADVYMYGLGSAEVDEELGISLYQIAAEAGFAPAAEVLANLTELGDENDIERAAVPERTTPQNQPVEQVLAPQAVTSQQEAFFNSGQYTQPKMVAALYSGNLSELKPQGVGKSNYAGISNAHVYVASFHKEFSGTVNFKDQTCVTLYDPRITRNLDAKVTRLMTGTPGTSLENSLNQGAQRGWEMMADILTDMSKGGMGALVDTQQNLLELGENGAIDAARLIGRHGCQSEITKRIYANIRAYAFGQPGVLSPEEEERQEKEKAKKAREQEENRKAKLRADAKQNCVAQWKEKPLCQCMVELLEKHEISDGDWQLVRGEFKNVISLSGRYDGLREGLRACRT
;
A
#
# COMPACT_ATOMS: atom_id res chain seq x y z
N MET A 1 18.58 -42.20 -65.23
CA MET A 1 19.55 -41.40 -66.01
C MET A 1 20.14 -40.33 -65.10
N ARG A 2 21.46 -40.09 -65.22
CA ARG A 2 22.31 -39.14 -64.46
C ARG A 2 21.70 -37.71 -64.50
N VAL A 3 21.95 -36.79 -63.56
CA VAL A 3 23.20 -36.01 -63.35
C VAL A 3 23.13 -35.18 -62.03
N LYS A 4 24.23 -35.22 -61.25
CA LYS A 4 24.99 -34.18 -60.46
C LYS A 4 24.35 -32.79 -60.17
N ALA A 5 24.73 -31.94 -59.20
CA ALA A 5 25.58 -31.91 -57.98
C ALA A 5 25.60 -30.44 -57.45
N GLN A 6 26.25 -30.19 -56.29
CA GLN A 6 26.72 -28.90 -55.70
C GLN A 6 25.69 -28.13 -54.85
N ILE A 7 25.78 -28.08 -53.51
CA ILE A 7 26.78 -27.46 -52.59
C ILE A 7 26.96 -25.95 -52.84
N LEU A 8 26.39 -25.14 -51.93
CA LEU A 8 26.93 -23.85 -51.50
C LEU A 8 26.50 -23.66 -50.04
N GLY A 9 27.49 -23.54 -49.16
CA GLY A 9 27.32 -23.39 -47.73
C GLY A 9 26.98 -21.96 -47.33
N LEU A 10 26.30 -21.84 -46.20
CA LEU A 10 26.27 -20.65 -45.35
C LEU A 10 26.25 -21.16 -43.91
N GLY A 11 27.43 -21.12 -43.29
CA GLY A 11 27.54 -21.15 -41.85
C GLY A 11 27.07 -19.82 -41.31
N VAL A 12 26.11 -19.84 -40.38
CA VAL A 12 25.86 -18.74 -39.46
C VAL A 12 25.77 -19.34 -38.07
N PHE A 13 26.64 -18.83 -37.22
CA PHE A 13 26.86 -19.22 -35.84
C PHE A 13 25.54 -19.17 -35.05
N SER A 14 25.14 -20.32 -34.48
CA SER A 14 24.14 -20.37 -33.43
C SER A 14 24.80 -19.85 -32.15
N ALA A 15 24.57 -18.58 -31.82
CA ALA A 15 24.93 -18.04 -30.52
C ALA A 15 24.00 -18.66 -29.48
N LEU A 16 24.46 -19.73 -28.81
CA LEU A 16 23.88 -20.14 -27.54
C LEU A 16 24.12 -19.00 -26.54
N ALA A 17 23.13 -18.13 -26.38
CA ALA A 17 23.04 -17.29 -25.21
C ALA A 17 22.75 -18.21 -24.03
N THR A 18 23.79 -18.59 -23.28
CA THR A 18 23.65 -19.18 -21.96
C THR A 18 22.94 -18.15 -21.08
N LEU A 19 21.63 -18.33 -20.91
CA LEU A 19 20.85 -17.63 -19.91
C LEU A 19 21.39 -18.08 -18.55
N THR A 20 22.29 -17.28 -17.96
CA THR A 20 22.65 -17.42 -16.56
C THR A 20 21.42 -17.02 -15.76
N ILE A 21 20.61 -18.00 -15.38
CA ILE A 21 19.60 -17.82 -14.35
C ILE A 21 20.39 -17.44 -13.09
N PRO A 22 20.21 -16.23 -12.53
CA PRO A 22 20.81 -15.92 -11.24
C PRO A 22 20.31 -16.99 -10.26
N ALA A 23 21.24 -17.65 -9.58
CA ALA A 23 20.90 -18.56 -8.50
C ALA A 23 20.06 -17.76 -7.50
N VAL A 24 18.77 -18.06 -7.43
CA VAL A 24 17.96 -17.69 -6.27
C VAL A 24 18.67 -18.37 -5.11
N ALA A 25 19.28 -17.58 -4.23
CA ALA A 25 19.83 -18.11 -2.99
C ALA A 25 18.67 -18.87 -2.32
N SER A 26 18.81 -20.18 -2.22
CA SER A 26 17.85 -20.98 -1.47
C SER A 26 17.90 -20.46 -0.04
N ALA A 27 16.75 -20.06 0.50
CA ALA A 27 16.55 -19.87 1.92
C ALA A 27 17.15 -21.08 2.64
N GLU A 28 18.29 -20.91 3.33
CA GLU A 28 18.78 -21.93 4.23
C GLU A 28 17.87 -21.86 5.46
N GLU A 29 16.87 -22.74 5.52
CA GLU A 29 16.11 -22.98 6.74
C GLU A 29 17.11 -23.42 7.82
N PHE A 30 17.22 -22.67 8.92
CA PHE A 30 18.17 -23.00 9.98
C PHE A 30 17.78 -24.34 10.59
N GLN A 31 18.67 -25.35 10.51
CA GLN A 31 18.42 -26.74 10.91
C GLN A 31 18.89 -27.14 12.33
N ASP A 32 19.32 -26.18 13.14
CA ASP A 32 19.66 -26.40 14.55
C ASP A 32 18.73 -25.68 15.55
N VAL A 33 18.85 -26.03 16.83
CA VAL A 33 18.15 -25.36 17.94
C VAL A 33 18.82 -24.03 18.25
N HIS A 34 18.10 -22.92 18.06
CA HIS A 34 18.59 -21.58 18.38
C HIS A 34 18.28 -21.21 19.85
N GLU A 35 19.00 -20.25 20.43
CA GLU A 35 18.69 -19.78 21.80
C GLU A 35 17.27 -19.18 21.87
N CYS A 36 16.79 -18.52 20.81
CA CYS A 36 15.40 -18.07 20.74
C CYS A 36 14.40 -19.22 21.00
N ASP A 37 14.63 -20.39 20.39
CA ASP A 37 13.76 -21.58 20.60
C ASP A 37 13.74 -21.98 22.08
N ARG A 38 14.89 -21.94 22.76
CA ARG A 38 14.98 -22.31 24.18
C ARG A 38 14.25 -21.35 25.11
N TYR A 39 14.23 -20.07 24.77
CA TYR A 39 13.64 -19.03 25.61
C TYR A 39 12.17 -18.74 25.29
N ALA A 40 11.71 -19.07 24.07
CA ALA A 40 10.43 -18.59 23.59
C ALA A 40 9.72 -19.55 22.61
N ALA A 41 10.10 -20.83 22.49
CA ALA A 41 9.27 -21.80 21.77
C ALA A 41 7.92 -22.02 22.47
N HIS A 42 6.81 -22.09 21.74
CA HIS A 42 5.49 -22.33 22.34
C HIS A 42 5.24 -23.85 22.47
N PRO A 43 4.74 -24.36 23.62
CA PRO A 43 4.53 -25.80 23.81
C PRO A 43 3.51 -26.42 22.85
N GLY A 44 2.49 -25.65 22.45
CA GLY A 44 1.49 -26.03 21.45
C GLY A 44 1.89 -25.82 19.99
N ASP A 45 3.06 -25.24 19.69
CA ASP A 45 3.49 -25.00 18.31
C ASP A 45 4.00 -26.31 17.66
N PRO A 46 3.38 -26.80 16.56
CA PRO A 46 3.79 -28.03 15.89
C PRO A 46 5.16 -27.92 15.21
N HIS A 47 5.65 -26.71 14.95
CA HIS A 47 6.96 -26.45 14.33
C HIS A 47 8.02 -25.99 15.35
N ARG A 48 7.80 -26.24 16.65
CA ARG A 48 8.78 -25.91 17.70
C ARG A 48 10.00 -26.85 17.67
N TRP A 49 11.17 -26.30 17.96
CA TRP A 49 12.44 -27.04 17.88
C TRP A 49 13.15 -27.23 19.22
N ALA A 50 12.64 -26.62 20.28
CA ALA A 50 13.06 -26.84 21.65
C ALA A 50 11.87 -27.28 22.52
N ALA A 51 12.15 -27.55 23.80
CA ALA A 51 11.09 -27.66 24.79
C ALA A 51 10.27 -26.36 24.81
N GLY A 52 8.95 -26.48 24.90
CA GLY A 52 8.07 -25.31 24.98
C GLY A 52 8.24 -24.58 26.30
N VAL A 53 8.14 -23.26 26.23
CA VAL A 53 8.07 -22.34 27.36
C VAL A 53 6.67 -21.74 27.37
N ASP A 54 5.90 -21.95 28.44
CA ASP A 54 4.58 -21.35 28.59
C ASP A 54 4.68 -19.82 28.63
N ASP A 55 3.63 -19.12 28.20
CA ASP A 55 3.65 -17.64 28.07
C ASP A 55 3.95 -16.90 29.38
N HIS A 56 3.61 -17.51 30.52
CA HIS A 56 3.90 -16.95 31.85
C HIS A 56 5.32 -17.25 32.36
N ASP A 57 6.02 -18.21 31.73
CA ASP A 57 7.37 -18.64 32.10
C ASP A 57 8.46 -18.01 31.22
N ILE A 58 8.08 -17.27 30.17
CA ILE A 58 9.04 -16.55 29.33
C ILE A 58 9.80 -15.50 30.15
N ILE A 59 11.14 -15.59 30.15
CA ILE A 59 12.02 -14.58 30.74
C ILE A 59 12.25 -13.47 29.70
N PRO A 60 11.62 -12.28 29.83
CA PRO A 60 11.42 -11.40 28.68
C PRO A 60 12.71 -10.81 28.10
N GLY A 61 13.64 -10.38 28.95
CA GLY A 61 14.89 -9.72 28.52
C GLY A 61 15.73 -10.60 27.58
N PRO A 62 16.20 -11.77 28.04
CA PRO A 62 16.93 -12.72 27.22
C PRO A 62 16.15 -13.19 25.98
N ALA A 63 14.85 -13.48 26.13
CA ALA A 63 14.00 -13.94 25.02
C ALA A 63 13.95 -12.90 23.88
N VAL A 64 13.68 -11.63 24.19
CA VAL A 64 13.65 -10.56 23.19
C VAL A 64 15.01 -10.39 22.53
N GLN A 65 16.11 -10.44 23.29
CA GLN A 65 17.46 -10.31 22.73
C GLN A 65 17.75 -11.42 21.72
N PHE A 66 17.60 -12.69 22.11
CA PHE A 66 17.93 -13.82 21.24
C PHE A 66 16.98 -13.96 20.06
N CYS A 67 15.69 -13.65 20.23
CA CYS A 67 14.73 -13.74 19.14
C CYS A 67 14.87 -12.61 18.12
N ARG A 68 15.31 -11.40 18.52
CA ARG A 68 15.69 -10.36 17.55
C ARG A 68 16.88 -10.79 16.72
N GLN A 69 17.93 -11.29 17.38
CA GLN A 69 19.09 -11.82 16.68
C GLN A 69 18.69 -12.92 15.69
N ALA A 70 17.81 -13.83 16.10
CA ALA A 70 17.32 -14.92 15.24
C ALA A 70 16.55 -14.41 14.02
N VAL A 71 15.68 -13.41 14.18
CA VAL A 71 14.94 -12.79 13.06
C VAL A 71 15.88 -12.02 12.12
N ASP A 72 16.88 -11.32 12.66
CA ASP A 72 17.87 -10.59 11.87
C ASP A 72 18.76 -11.54 11.04
N GLU A 73 19.14 -12.68 11.62
CA GLU A 73 20.00 -13.68 10.98
C GLU A 73 19.22 -14.60 10.03
N TYR A 74 17.97 -14.91 10.36
CA TYR A 74 17.12 -15.86 9.63
C TYR A 74 15.71 -15.29 9.37
N PRO A 75 15.59 -14.22 8.55
CA PRO A 75 14.32 -13.51 8.33
C PRO A 75 13.24 -14.35 7.66
N GLU A 76 13.63 -15.42 6.95
CA GLU A 76 12.69 -16.34 6.26
C GLU A 76 12.25 -17.52 7.14
N THR A 77 12.65 -17.55 8.42
CA THR A 77 12.27 -18.60 9.36
C THR A 77 11.11 -18.13 10.25
N PRO A 78 9.84 -18.44 9.90
CA PRO A 78 8.65 -17.84 10.52
C PRO A 78 8.54 -18.11 12.02
N ARG A 79 9.05 -19.26 12.50
CA ARG A 79 9.07 -19.59 13.92
C ARG A 79 9.80 -18.54 14.76
N PHE A 80 10.86 -17.91 14.26
CA PHE A 80 11.59 -16.89 15.04
C PHE A 80 10.81 -15.59 15.17
N ALA A 81 10.10 -15.16 14.12
CA ALA A 81 9.19 -14.01 14.21
C ALA A 81 8.06 -14.28 15.20
N PHE A 82 7.48 -15.47 15.18
CA PHE A 82 6.44 -15.87 16.14
C PHE A 82 6.94 -15.82 17.58
N GLN A 83 8.10 -16.44 17.85
CA GLN A 83 8.71 -16.46 19.18
C GLN A 83 9.13 -15.05 19.63
N LEU A 84 9.57 -14.18 18.72
CA LEU A 84 9.84 -12.77 19.00
C LEU A 84 8.57 -12.04 19.45
N GLY A 85 7.44 -12.21 18.75
CA GLY A 85 6.17 -11.60 19.14
C GLY A 85 5.75 -12.02 20.56
N ARG A 86 5.86 -13.31 20.88
CA ARG A 86 5.61 -13.84 22.24
C ARG A 86 6.53 -13.20 23.29
N ALA A 87 7.83 -13.12 22.99
CA ALA A 87 8.81 -12.51 23.88
C ALA A 87 8.52 -11.01 24.14
N LEU A 88 8.05 -10.29 23.12
CA LEU A 88 7.68 -8.88 23.24
C LEU A 88 6.42 -8.69 24.10
N TRP A 89 5.42 -9.55 23.94
CA TRP A 89 4.25 -9.56 24.82
C TRP A 89 4.62 -9.87 26.27
N ALA A 90 5.49 -10.85 26.51
CA ALA A 90 6.01 -11.13 27.84
C ALA A 90 6.78 -9.93 28.44
N ALA A 91 7.38 -9.09 27.60
CA ALA A 91 8.06 -7.86 27.98
C ALA A 91 7.14 -6.63 28.15
N ASN A 92 5.81 -6.80 28.10
CA ASN A 92 4.81 -5.71 28.07
C ASN A 92 5.00 -4.73 26.90
N ARG A 93 5.58 -5.21 25.78
CA ARG A 93 5.72 -4.46 24.52
C ARG A 93 4.66 -4.96 23.55
N THR A 94 3.40 -4.86 23.96
CA THR A 94 2.27 -5.52 23.29
C THR A 94 2.06 -5.01 21.87
N ASP A 95 2.08 -3.69 21.64
CA ASP A 95 1.91 -3.11 20.30
C ASP A 95 2.98 -3.66 19.34
N GLU A 96 4.24 -3.67 19.76
CA GLU A 96 5.34 -4.15 18.92
C GLU A 96 5.28 -5.66 18.66
N GLY A 97 4.84 -6.46 19.64
CA GLY A 97 4.60 -7.88 19.42
C GLY A 97 3.44 -8.14 18.47
N THR A 98 2.38 -7.34 18.56
CA THR A 98 1.23 -7.39 17.63
C THR A 98 1.68 -7.03 16.21
N ASP A 99 2.50 -6.00 16.04
CA ASP A 99 3.08 -5.64 14.74
C ASP A 99 3.88 -6.80 14.14
N VAL A 100 4.67 -7.51 14.96
CA VAL A 100 5.41 -8.70 14.52
C VAL A 100 4.46 -9.82 14.08
N PHE A 101 3.35 -10.05 14.79
CA PHE A 101 2.37 -11.06 14.41
C PHE A 101 1.61 -10.71 13.13
N LEU A 102 1.23 -9.45 12.94
CA LEU A 102 0.60 -8.98 11.69
C LEU A 102 1.55 -9.14 10.51
N ALA A 103 2.80 -8.73 10.66
CA ALA A 103 3.81 -8.89 9.60
C ALA A 103 4.08 -10.36 9.27
N LEU A 104 4.07 -11.25 10.28
CA LEU A 104 4.22 -12.68 10.10
C LEU A 104 3.03 -13.29 9.34
N GLU A 105 1.79 -12.91 9.69
CA GLU A 105 0.57 -13.38 9.01
C GLU A 105 0.53 -12.96 7.53
N GLU A 106 0.95 -11.73 7.23
CA GLU A 106 0.98 -11.24 5.84
C GLU A 106 1.99 -11.98 4.96
N GLN A 107 3.07 -12.49 5.55
CA GLN A 107 4.21 -13.05 4.81
C GLN A 107 4.25 -14.59 4.81
N PHE A 108 3.73 -15.23 5.86
CA PHE A 108 3.86 -16.67 6.05
C PHE A 108 2.56 -17.28 6.59
N GLU A 109 2.21 -18.47 6.10
CA GLU A 109 1.09 -19.27 6.61
C GLU A 109 1.49 -20.01 7.90
N TYR A 110 1.83 -19.26 8.97
CA TYR A 110 2.33 -19.83 10.23
C TYR A 110 1.23 -19.99 11.28
N GLY A 111 0.52 -21.13 11.25
CA GLY A 111 -0.64 -21.48 12.11
C GLY A 111 -0.74 -20.85 13.51
N PRO A 112 0.27 -21.01 14.39
CA PRO A 112 0.24 -20.44 15.74
C PRO A 112 0.02 -18.93 15.81
N VAL A 113 0.43 -18.16 14.79
CA VAL A 113 0.26 -16.69 14.76
C VAL A 113 -1.21 -16.29 14.83
N TYR A 114 -2.10 -17.07 14.21
CA TYR A 114 -3.52 -16.76 14.18
C TYR A 114 -4.15 -16.85 15.57
N ALA A 115 -3.64 -17.68 16.48
CA ALA A 115 -4.17 -17.72 17.86
C ALA A 115 -3.81 -16.45 18.64
N TYR A 116 -2.61 -15.90 18.44
CA TYR A 116 -2.21 -14.64 19.07
C TYR A 116 -2.93 -13.45 18.45
N LEU A 117 -3.12 -13.44 17.13
CA LEU A 117 -3.98 -12.43 16.49
C LEU A 117 -5.44 -12.58 16.93
N ALA A 118 -5.90 -13.79 17.23
CA ALA A 118 -7.22 -13.98 17.83
C ALA A 118 -7.31 -13.28 19.19
N ASP A 119 -6.33 -13.45 20.08
CA ASP A 119 -6.25 -12.72 21.37
C ASP A 119 -6.27 -11.20 21.16
N VAL A 120 -5.54 -10.70 20.15
CA VAL A 120 -5.52 -9.27 19.78
C VAL A 120 -6.92 -8.74 19.55
N TYR A 121 -7.71 -9.42 18.71
CA TYR A 121 -9.05 -8.97 18.36
C TYR A 121 -10.11 -9.35 19.41
N MET A 122 -9.94 -10.43 20.16
CA MET A 122 -10.87 -10.80 21.24
C MET A 122 -10.82 -9.80 22.40
N TYR A 123 -9.61 -9.30 22.72
CA TYR A 123 -9.39 -8.49 23.92
C TYR A 123 -8.97 -7.05 23.64
N GLY A 124 -8.84 -6.65 22.38
CA GLY A 124 -8.40 -5.31 21.99
C GLY A 124 -6.95 -5.02 22.41
N LEU A 125 -6.05 -5.99 22.24
CA LEU A 125 -4.64 -5.84 22.56
C LEU A 125 -3.92 -5.05 21.47
N GLY A 126 -2.78 -4.42 21.79
CA GLY A 126 -1.92 -3.81 20.77
C GLY A 126 -2.61 -2.72 19.94
N SER A 127 -3.37 -1.83 20.58
CA SER A 127 -4.15 -0.76 19.95
C SER A 127 -5.25 -1.22 18.98
N ALA A 128 -5.52 -2.53 18.86
CA ALA A 128 -6.58 -3.07 18.04
C ALA A 128 -7.96 -2.84 18.67
N GLU A 129 -8.97 -2.64 17.82
CA GLU A 129 -10.38 -2.64 18.25
C GLU A 129 -10.85 -4.09 18.48
N VAL A 130 -11.75 -4.27 19.45
CA VAL A 130 -12.36 -5.57 19.73
C VAL A 130 -13.23 -6.01 18.55
N ASP A 131 -13.00 -7.23 18.07
CA ASP A 131 -13.67 -7.86 16.93
C ASP A 131 -13.79 -9.36 17.18
N GLU A 132 -14.78 -9.74 18.01
CA GLU A 132 -14.96 -11.11 18.49
C GLU A 132 -15.20 -12.12 17.35
N GLU A 133 -15.94 -11.74 16.29
CA GLU A 133 -16.17 -12.64 15.14
C GLU A 133 -14.86 -12.96 14.43
N LEU A 134 -14.00 -11.96 14.23
CA LEU A 134 -12.67 -12.17 13.66
C LEU A 134 -11.79 -13.00 14.60
N GLY A 135 -11.81 -12.70 15.91
CA GLY A 135 -11.07 -13.47 16.91
C GLY A 135 -11.41 -14.96 16.88
N ILE A 136 -12.71 -15.30 16.90
CA ILE A 136 -13.17 -16.69 16.77
C ILE A 136 -12.71 -17.31 15.45
N SER A 137 -12.81 -16.58 14.34
CA SER A 137 -12.37 -17.05 13.01
C SER A 137 -10.87 -17.37 13.00
N LEU A 138 -10.05 -16.56 13.67
CA LEU A 138 -8.60 -16.74 13.74
C LEU A 138 -8.21 -17.93 14.63
N TYR A 139 -8.91 -18.16 15.75
CA TYR A 139 -8.70 -19.40 16.51
C TYR A 139 -9.05 -20.65 15.70
N GLN A 140 -10.08 -20.60 14.85
CA GLN A 140 -10.41 -21.73 13.96
C GLN A 140 -9.26 -22.02 13.00
N ILE A 141 -8.71 -20.99 12.35
CA ILE A 141 -7.55 -21.13 11.46
C ILE A 141 -6.35 -21.72 12.22
N ALA A 142 -6.06 -21.23 13.43
CA ALA A 142 -4.97 -21.74 14.26
C ALA A 142 -5.16 -23.22 14.64
N ALA A 143 -6.37 -23.60 15.06
CA ALA A 143 -6.70 -24.97 15.43
C ALA A 143 -6.58 -25.94 14.23
N GLU A 144 -7.04 -25.52 13.05
CA GLU A 144 -6.91 -26.28 11.80
C GLU A 144 -5.46 -26.45 11.34
N ALA A 145 -4.60 -25.50 11.70
CA ALA A 145 -3.15 -25.57 11.51
C ALA A 145 -2.44 -26.44 12.58
N GLY A 146 -3.18 -27.06 13.49
CA GLY A 146 -2.66 -27.98 14.51
C GLY A 146 -2.20 -27.32 15.80
N PHE A 147 -2.51 -26.04 16.02
CA PHE A 147 -2.20 -25.35 17.27
C PHE A 147 -3.22 -25.71 18.35
N ALA A 148 -2.90 -26.77 19.12
CA ALA A 148 -3.81 -27.34 20.13
C ALA A 148 -4.44 -26.34 21.13
N PRO A 149 -3.74 -25.30 21.63
CA PRO A 149 -4.34 -24.31 22.53
C PRO A 149 -5.55 -23.58 21.93
N ALA A 150 -5.53 -23.29 20.62
CA ALA A 150 -6.66 -22.62 19.97
C ALA A 150 -7.93 -23.50 19.97
N ALA A 151 -7.77 -24.81 19.79
CA ALA A 151 -8.89 -25.75 19.87
C ALA A 151 -9.49 -25.84 21.29
N GLU A 152 -8.66 -25.66 22.32
CA GLU A 152 -9.13 -25.58 23.71
C GLU A 152 -9.91 -24.30 23.99
N VAL A 153 -9.41 -23.15 23.54
CA VAL A 153 -10.12 -21.87 23.67
C VAL A 153 -11.47 -21.93 22.97
N LEU A 154 -11.54 -22.46 21.74
CA LEU A 154 -12.80 -22.63 21.01
C LEU A 154 -13.79 -23.52 21.78
N ALA A 155 -13.33 -24.64 22.34
CA ALA A 155 -14.18 -25.51 23.15
C ALA A 155 -14.77 -24.75 24.35
N ASN A 156 -13.94 -23.99 25.07
CA ASN A 156 -14.37 -23.20 26.23
C ASN A 156 -15.38 -22.11 25.83
N LEU A 157 -15.14 -21.41 24.72
CA LEU A 157 -16.07 -20.40 24.19
C LEU A 157 -17.43 -21.02 23.82
N THR A 158 -17.44 -22.25 23.31
CA THR A 158 -18.69 -22.96 22.99
C THR A 158 -19.42 -23.48 24.23
N GLU A 159 -18.71 -23.90 25.27
CA GLU A 159 -19.31 -24.38 26.52
C GLU A 159 -19.94 -23.22 27.33
N LEU A 160 -19.42 -22.00 27.22
CA LEU A 160 -19.99 -20.79 27.82
C LEU A 160 -21.25 -20.27 27.09
N GLY A 161 -21.57 -20.79 25.90
CA GLY A 161 -22.71 -20.34 25.09
C GLY A 161 -24.07 -20.92 25.51
N ASP A 162 -24.11 -21.89 26.44
CA ASP A 162 -25.34 -22.59 26.85
C ASP A 162 -25.98 -22.06 28.14
N GLU A 163 -25.34 -21.14 28.88
CA GLU A 163 -25.97 -20.46 30.03
C GLU A 163 -25.60 -18.97 30.02
N ASN A 164 -26.62 -18.11 30.19
CA ASN A 164 -26.48 -16.67 30.41
C ASN A 164 -25.33 -16.39 31.40
N ASP A 165 -24.17 -15.91 30.94
CA ASP A 165 -23.17 -15.14 31.72
C ASP A 165 -21.89 -14.87 30.87
N ILE A 166 -21.98 -14.06 29.80
CA ILE A 166 -20.79 -13.58 29.03
C ILE A 166 -20.16 -12.35 29.72
N GLU A 167 -19.93 -12.41 31.03
CA GLU A 167 -19.19 -11.37 31.75
C GLU A 167 -18.01 -11.93 32.56
N ARG A 168 -17.68 -13.22 32.41
CA ARG A 168 -16.72 -13.90 33.32
C ARG A 168 -15.76 -14.91 32.68
N ALA A 169 -15.38 -14.75 31.41
CA ALA A 169 -14.16 -15.41 30.93
C ALA A 169 -12.94 -14.69 31.53
N ALA A 170 -12.40 -15.28 32.60
CA ALA A 170 -11.39 -14.72 33.48
C ALA A 170 -10.08 -14.37 32.76
N VAL A 171 -9.68 -13.11 32.87
CA VAL A 171 -8.30 -12.65 32.76
C VAL A 171 -7.44 -13.41 33.78
N PRO A 172 -6.29 -14.01 33.43
CA PRO A 172 -5.31 -14.38 34.43
C PRO A 172 -4.81 -13.09 35.10
N GLU A 173 -5.16 -12.90 36.37
CA GLU A 173 -4.78 -11.72 37.18
C GLU A 173 -3.26 -11.50 37.13
N ARG A 174 -2.81 -10.54 36.32
CA ARG A 174 -1.49 -9.91 36.48
C ARG A 174 -1.67 -8.64 37.29
N THR A 175 -1.16 -8.69 38.51
CA THR A 175 -1.05 -7.56 39.44
C THR A 175 -0.36 -6.38 38.76
N THR A 176 -1.07 -5.26 38.65
CA THR A 176 -0.57 -3.98 38.16
C THR A 176 0.35 -3.34 39.21
N PRO A 177 1.64 -3.08 38.94
CA PRO A 177 2.45 -2.22 39.80
C PRO A 177 2.04 -0.75 39.59
N GLN A 178 1.95 -0.03 40.70
CA GLN A 178 1.55 1.37 40.78
C GLN A 178 2.39 2.29 39.87
N ASN A 179 1.70 3.04 39.00
CA ASN A 179 2.24 4.15 38.23
C ASN A 179 2.86 5.21 39.15
N GLN A 180 4.17 5.44 39.03
CA GLN A 180 4.81 6.67 39.46
C GLN A 180 4.63 7.73 38.35
N PRO A 181 4.40 9.00 38.72
CA PRO A 181 4.16 10.07 37.75
C PRO A 181 5.45 10.39 36.99
N VAL A 182 5.41 10.21 35.66
CA VAL A 182 6.46 10.68 34.76
C VAL A 182 6.38 12.20 34.67
N GLU A 183 7.50 12.82 35.02
CA GLU A 183 7.76 14.26 35.01
C GLU A 183 7.56 14.84 33.60
N GLN A 184 6.73 15.88 33.50
CA GLN A 184 6.40 16.57 32.26
C GLN A 184 7.65 17.19 31.63
N VAL A 185 8.11 16.61 30.53
CA VAL A 185 9.11 17.23 29.64
C VAL A 185 8.45 18.40 28.91
N LEU A 186 9.03 19.59 29.06
CA LEU A 186 8.63 20.81 28.38
C LEU A 186 8.51 20.59 26.87
N ALA A 187 7.30 20.77 26.34
CA ALA A 187 7.08 20.92 24.91
C ALA A 187 7.83 22.17 24.40
N PRO A 188 8.55 22.10 23.27
CA PRO A 188 9.08 23.29 22.63
C PRO A 188 7.91 24.17 22.20
N GLN A 189 7.94 25.43 22.63
CA GLN A 189 6.92 26.42 22.25
C GLN A 189 6.88 26.53 20.73
N ALA A 190 5.74 26.13 20.16
CA ALA A 190 5.43 26.34 18.76
C ALA A 190 5.57 27.82 18.44
N VAL A 191 6.52 28.14 17.56
CA VAL A 191 6.52 29.41 16.83
C VAL A 191 5.15 29.50 16.20
N THR A 192 4.40 30.54 16.56
CA THR A 192 3.08 30.83 16.02
C THR A 192 3.18 30.91 14.50
N SER A 193 2.86 29.80 13.83
CA SER A 193 2.66 29.75 12.39
C SER A 193 1.57 30.76 12.09
N GLN A 194 1.94 31.88 11.51
CA GLN A 194 0.96 32.76 10.88
C GLN A 194 0.18 31.86 9.93
N GLN A 195 -1.10 31.60 10.21
CA GLN A 195 -1.99 30.87 9.32
C GLN A 195 -1.91 31.57 7.97
N GLU A 196 -1.22 30.94 7.03
CA GLU A 196 -1.12 31.45 5.67
C GLU A 196 -2.55 31.61 5.14
N ALA A 197 -2.86 32.80 4.62
CA ALA A 197 -4.18 33.03 4.06
C ALA A 197 -4.45 31.97 2.97
N PHE A 198 -5.59 31.29 3.08
CA PHE A 198 -6.01 30.25 2.16
C PHE A 198 -5.81 30.67 0.69
N PHE A 199 -5.10 29.85 -0.09
CA PHE A 199 -4.85 30.14 -1.48
C PHE A 199 -6.12 29.93 -2.33
N ASN A 200 -6.74 31.03 -2.77
CA ASN A 200 -7.90 30.97 -3.66
C ASN A 200 -7.45 31.06 -5.12
N SER A 201 -7.52 29.96 -5.87
CA SER A 201 -7.20 29.97 -7.30
C SER A 201 -8.27 30.63 -8.18
N GLY A 202 -9.50 30.78 -7.70
CA GLY A 202 -10.63 31.36 -8.45
C GLY A 202 -10.49 32.84 -8.81
N GLN A 203 -9.51 33.53 -8.24
CA GLN A 203 -9.19 34.94 -8.54
C GLN A 203 -8.25 35.11 -9.76
N TYR A 204 -7.75 34.02 -10.31
CA TYR A 204 -6.84 33.99 -11.46
C TYR A 204 -7.62 33.71 -12.74
N THR A 205 -7.08 34.17 -13.88
CA THR A 205 -7.67 33.96 -15.21
C THR A 205 -7.65 32.49 -15.62
N GLN A 206 -6.62 31.73 -15.20
CA GLN A 206 -6.53 30.28 -15.40
C GLN A 206 -6.53 29.55 -14.05
N PRO A 207 -7.67 29.51 -13.34
CA PRO A 207 -7.75 29.05 -11.95
C PRO A 207 -7.23 27.61 -11.78
N LYS A 208 -7.48 26.73 -12.75
CA LYS A 208 -7.01 25.34 -12.66
C LYS A 208 -5.50 25.21 -12.85
N MET A 209 -4.89 26.03 -13.72
CA MET A 209 -3.44 25.99 -13.93
C MET A 209 -2.70 26.51 -12.70
N VAL A 210 -3.17 27.62 -12.13
CA VAL A 210 -2.57 28.15 -10.90
C VAL A 210 -2.83 27.22 -9.72
N ALA A 211 -4.01 26.59 -9.63
CA ALA A 211 -4.27 25.57 -8.60
C ALA A 211 -3.28 24.40 -8.69
N ALA A 212 -3.03 23.85 -9.88
CA ALA A 212 -2.08 22.76 -10.08
C ALA A 212 -0.63 23.15 -9.76
N LEU A 213 -0.25 24.39 -10.09
CA LEU A 213 1.07 24.93 -9.72
C LEU A 213 1.18 25.19 -8.21
N TYR A 214 0.10 25.58 -7.53
CA TYR A 214 0.11 25.78 -6.08
C TYR A 214 0.13 24.45 -5.33
N SER A 215 -0.75 23.52 -5.69
CA SER A 215 -0.88 22.22 -5.02
C SER A 215 0.32 21.31 -5.23
N GLY A 216 1.14 21.56 -6.27
CA GLY A 216 2.21 20.65 -6.67
C GLY A 216 1.73 19.45 -7.47
N ASN A 217 0.43 19.34 -7.76
CA ASN A 217 -0.11 18.29 -8.63
C ASN A 217 0.13 18.60 -10.12
N LEU A 218 1.40 18.55 -10.54
CA LEU A 218 1.83 18.86 -11.90
C LEU A 218 1.31 17.88 -12.95
N SER A 219 0.72 16.76 -12.53
CA SER A 219 0.06 15.81 -13.44
C SER A 219 -1.15 16.42 -14.15
N GLU A 220 -1.84 17.38 -13.51
CA GLU A 220 -2.97 18.09 -14.10
C GLU A 220 -2.56 19.00 -15.27
N LEU A 221 -1.32 19.47 -15.27
CA LEU A 221 -0.74 20.30 -16.34
C LEU A 221 -0.29 19.49 -17.56
N LYS A 222 -0.39 18.15 -17.50
CA LYS A 222 -0.09 17.29 -18.65
C LYS A 222 -1.22 17.38 -19.70
N PRO A 223 -0.96 16.99 -20.96
CA PRO A 223 -1.94 17.04 -22.06
C PRO A 223 -3.25 16.29 -21.83
N GLN A 224 -3.32 15.39 -20.85
CA GLN A 224 -4.53 14.64 -20.53
C GLN A 224 -5.46 15.37 -19.54
N GLY A 225 -4.96 16.41 -18.88
CA GLY A 225 -5.69 17.22 -17.89
C GLY A 225 -6.10 18.60 -18.43
N VAL A 226 -5.80 19.66 -17.68
CA VAL A 226 -6.04 21.05 -18.11
C VAL A 226 -5.04 21.52 -19.15
N GLY A 227 -3.95 20.76 -19.35
CA GLY A 227 -2.94 21.01 -20.36
C GLY A 227 -3.28 20.48 -21.76
N LYS A 228 -4.52 20.07 -22.04
CA LYS A 228 -4.93 19.57 -23.37
C LYS A 228 -4.32 20.42 -24.48
N SER A 229 -3.55 19.76 -25.36
CA SER A 229 -2.92 20.42 -26.49
C SER A 229 -3.98 20.67 -27.54
N ASN A 230 -4.10 21.92 -27.97
CA ASN A 230 -4.96 22.30 -29.09
C ASN A 230 -4.16 22.39 -30.41
N TYR A 231 -2.83 22.22 -30.36
CA TYR A 231 -1.99 22.41 -31.54
C TYR A 231 -0.59 21.77 -31.40
N ALA A 232 -0.24 20.88 -32.34
CA ALA A 232 1.12 20.40 -32.59
C ALA A 232 1.87 19.83 -31.35
N GLY A 233 1.15 19.24 -30.39
CA GLY A 233 1.74 18.62 -29.19
C GLY A 233 2.27 19.60 -28.14
N ILE A 234 2.12 20.92 -28.35
CA ILE A 234 2.41 21.93 -27.33
C ILE A 234 1.22 21.98 -26.37
N SER A 235 1.44 21.69 -25.09
CA SER A 235 0.38 21.80 -24.10
C SER A 235 0.05 23.26 -23.82
N ASN A 236 -1.24 23.57 -23.63
CA ASN A 236 -1.69 24.89 -23.19
C ASN A 236 -0.96 25.32 -21.90
N ALA A 237 -0.73 24.38 -20.99
CA ALA A 237 0.05 24.60 -19.78
C ALA A 237 1.48 25.11 -20.06
N HIS A 238 2.11 24.68 -21.16
CA HIS A 238 3.46 25.09 -21.51
C HIS A 238 3.52 26.57 -21.91
N VAL A 239 2.57 27.02 -22.75
CA VAL A 239 2.46 28.43 -23.18
C VAL A 239 2.14 29.33 -21.99
N TYR A 240 1.20 28.89 -21.15
CA TYR A 240 0.84 29.58 -19.92
C TYR A 240 2.03 29.71 -18.97
N VAL A 241 2.69 28.60 -18.62
CA VAL A 241 3.82 28.57 -17.67
C VAL A 241 5.01 29.37 -18.19
N ALA A 242 5.31 29.31 -19.48
CA ALA A 242 6.38 30.11 -20.08
C ALA A 242 6.12 31.61 -19.93
N SER A 243 4.89 32.06 -20.19
CA SER A 243 4.50 33.46 -20.07
C SER A 243 4.41 33.91 -18.62
N PHE A 244 3.91 33.05 -17.73
CA PHE A 244 3.90 33.26 -16.28
C PHE A 244 5.33 33.45 -15.74
N HIS A 245 6.26 32.56 -16.11
CA HIS A 245 7.66 32.62 -15.70
C HIS A 245 8.37 33.87 -16.24
N LYS A 246 8.07 34.26 -17.49
CA LYS A 246 8.65 35.46 -18.11
C LYS A 246 8.37 36.71 -17.27
N GLU A 247 7.25 36.77 -16.56
CA GLU A 247 6.93 37.96 -15.76
C GLU A 247 7.79 38.11 -14.49
N PHE A 248 8.49 37.04 -14.08
CA PHE A 248 9.54 37.12 -13.06
C PHE A 248 10.88 37.60 -13.63
N SER A 249 11.05 37.63 -14.96
CA SER A 249 12.29 37.99 -15.66
C SER A 249 12.44 39.48 -15.99
N GLY A 250 11.38 40.28 -15.83
CA GLY A 250 11.35 41.69 -16.21
C GLY A 250 12.48 42.49 -15.56
N THR A 251 13.26 43.19 -16.37
CA THR A 251 14.53 43.86 -15.98
C THR A 251 14.40 44.95 -14.92
N VAL A 252 13.18 45.33 -14.54
CA VAL A 252 12.87 46.02 -13.29
C VAL A 252 11.46 45.62 -12.88
N ASN A 253 11.30 44.63 -12.00
CA ASN A 253 10.00 44.40 -11.38
C ASN A 253 9.77 45.54 -10.37
N PHE A 254 9.25 46.69 -10.85
CA PHE A 254 9.04 47.90 -10.03
C PHE A 254 8.08 47.66 -8.84
N LYS A 255 7.40 46.51 -8.82
CA LYS A 255 6.46 46.13 -7.75
C LYS A 255 7.15 45.47 -6.55
N ASP A 256 8.20 44.67 -6.79
CA ASP A 256 8.93 43.94 -5.74
C ASP A 256 10.33 43.53 -6.25
N GLN A 257 11.37 44.16 -5.73
CA GLN A 257 12.76 43.87 -6.11
C GLN A 257 13.22 42.46 -5.72
N THR A 258 12.53 41.82 -4.77
CA THR A 258 12.90 40.48 -4.29
C THR A 258 12.51 39.38 -5.28
N CYS A 259 11.67 39.66 -6.27
CA CYS A 259 11.30 38.68 -7.31
C CYS A 259 12.49 38.24 -8.18
N VAL A 260 13.52 39.09 -8.28
CA VAL A 260 14.71 38.82 -9.09
C VAL A 260 15.44 37.55 -8.60
N THR A 261 15.37 37.23 -7.31
CA THR A 261 16.03 36.03 -6.76
C THR A 261 15.33 34.74 -7.12
N LEU A 262 14.04 34.79 -7.48
CA LEU A 262 13.31 33.61 -7.92
C LEU A 262 13.62 33.29 -9.39
N TYR A 263 13.88 34.30 -10.22
CA TYR A 263 14.08 34.11 -11.65
C TYR A 263 15.22 33.13 -11.99
N ASP A 264 14.88 32.01 -12.64
CA ASP A 264 15.84 31.04 -13.18
C ASP A 264 15.77 31.00 -14.73
N PRO A 265 16.75 31.58 -15.45
CA PRO A 265 16.77 31.59 -16.92
C PRO A 265 16.90 30.19 -17.55
N ARG A 266 17.22 29.15 -16.76
CA ARG A 266 17.19 27.77 -17.25
C ARG A 266 15.77 27.27 -17.47
N ILE A 267 14.76 27.85 -16.80
CA ILE A 267 13.36 27.49 -17.02
C ILE A 267 12.95 27.89 -18.44
N THR A 268 13.14 29.15 -18.85
CA THR A 268 12.91 29.60 -20.24
C THR A 268 13.62 28.69 -21.24
N ARG A 269 14.92 28.41 -21.05
CA ARG A 269 15.67 27.54 -21.96
C ARG A 269 15.09 26.12 -22.07
N ASN A 270 14.62 25.54 -20.97
CA ASN A 270 14.03 24.19 -21.00
C ASN A 270 12.63 24.19 -21.59
N LEU A 271 11.83 25.22 -21.31
CA LEU A 271 10.51 25.37 -21.91
C LEU A 271 10.65 25.60 -23.43
N ASP A 272 11.51 26.53 -23.85
CA ASP A 272 11.76 26.79 -25.27
C ASP A 272 12.34 25.56 -25.96
N ALA A 273 13.30 24.86 -25.36
CA ALA A 273 13.86 23.64 -25.94
C ALA A 273 12.81 22.54 -26.12
N LYS A 274 11.80 22.44 -25.25
CA LYS A 274 10.67 21.52 -25.45
C LYS A 274 9.81 21.94 -26.64
N VAL A 275 9.50 23.23 -26.79
CA VAL A 275 8.76 23.76 -27.96
C VAL A 275 9.55 23.55 -29.25
N THR A 276 10.84 23.91 -29.25
CA THR A 276 11.72 23.72 -30.40
C THR A 276 11.83 22.25 -30.76
N ARG A 277 12.03 21.33 -29.80
CA ARG A 277 12.07 19.88 -30.07
C ARG A 277 10.76 19.34 -30.62
N LEU A 278 9.61 19.90 -30.21
CA LEU A 278 8.32 19.55 -30.79
C LEU A 278 8.26 19.99 -32.27
N MET A 279 8.72 21.20 -32.58
CA MET A 279 8.67 21.78 -33.93
C MET A 279 9.75 21.24 -34.88
N THR A 280 10.97 20.98 -34.41
CA THR A 280 12.15 20.65 -35.24
C THR A 280 12.63 19.21 -35.09
N GLY A 281 12.02 18.41 -34.21
CA GLY A 281 12.51 17.08 -33.83
C GLY A 281 13.65 17.12 -32.79
N THR A 282 14.04 15.96 -32.29
CA THR A 282 15.07 15.81 -31.24
C THR A 282 16.47 15.99 -31.84
N PRO A 283 17.27 16.99 -31.43
CA PRO A 283 18.63 17.14 -31.94
C PRO A 283 19.51 15.98 -31.45
N GLY A 284 20.15 15.25 -32.35
CA GLY A 284 21.19 14.26 -32.03
C GLY A 284 20.81 12.77 -32.19
N THR A 285 19.61 12.44 -32.67
CA THR A 285 19.34 11.10 -33.22
C THR A 285 19.93 11.00 -34.62
N SER A 286 20.29 9.79 -35.09
CA SER A 286 20.82 9.62 -36.46
C SER A 286 19.90 10.30 -37.48
N LEU A 287 20.48 10.84 -38.55
CA LEU A 287 19.73 11.59 -39.58
C LEU A 287 18.49 10.84 -40.07
N GLU A 288 18.58 9.50 -40.20
CA GLU A 288 17.46 8.62 -40.53
C GLU A 288 16.34 8.61 -39.49
N ASN A 289 16.67 8.50 -38.20
CA ASN A 289 15.68 8.52 -37.12
C ASN A 289 15.04 9.91 -36.96
N SER A 290 15.82 10.98 -37.17
CA SER A 290 15.30 12.34 -37.15
C SER A 290 14.40 12.63 -38.36
N LEU A 291 14.69 12.07 -39.54
CA LEU A 291 13.86 12.22 -40.73
C LEU A 291 12.55 11.44 -40.61
N ASN A 292 12.59 10.20 -40.11
CA ASN A 292 11.37 9.40 -39.94
C ASN A 292 10.47 9.96 -38.83
N GLN A 293 11.04 10.34 -37.67
CA GLN A 293 10.26 10.98 -36.60
C GLN A 293 9.76 12.37 -37.02
N GLY A 294 10.58 13.15 -37.74
CA GLY A 294 10.21 14.45 -38.28
C GLY A 294 9.09 14.35 -39.31
N ALA A 295 9.15 13.36 -40.21
CA ALA A 295 8.10 13.11 -41.20
C ALA A 295 6.79 12.66 -40.53
N GLN A 296 6.84 11.75 -39.56
CA GLN A 296 5.65 11.30 -38.84
C GLN A 296 4.96 12.45 -38.08
N ARG A 297 5.73 13.27 -37.35
CA ARG A 297 5.17 14.44 -36.64
C ARG A 297 4.71 15.55 -37.60
N GLY A 298 5.43 15.76 -38.70
CA GLY A 298 4.99 16.66 -39.76
C GLY A 298 3.65 16.23 -40.35
N TRP A 299 3.43 14.91 -40.50
CA TRP A 299 2.15 14.35 -40.89
C TRP A 299 1.06 14.53 -39.83
N GLU A 300 1.35 14.28 -38.56
CA GLU A 300 0.40 14.52 -37.46
C GLU A 300 -0.02 15.99 -37.40
N MET A 301 0.94 16.92 -37.46
CA MET A 301 0.66 18.36 -37.48
C MET A 301 -0.13 18.78 -38.72
N MET A 302 0.20 18.26 -39.90
CA MET A 302 -0.57 18.50 -41.12
C MET A 302 -1.98 17.90 -41.03
N ALA A 303 -2.13 16.73 -40.42
CA ALA A 303 -3.44 16.09 -40.22
C ALA A 303 -4.31 16.89 -39.24
N ASP A 304 -3.74 17.42 -38.15
CA ASP A 304 -4.43 18.32 -37.22
C ASP A 304 -4.86 19.61 -37.92
N ILE A 305 -3.93 20.26 -38.65
CA ILE A 305 -4.21 21.48 -39.44
C ILE A 305 -5.33 21.21 -40.46
N LEU A 306 -5.26 20.10 -41.20
CA LEU A 306 -6.29 19.72 -42.17
C LEU A 306 -7.63 19.39 -41.51
N THR A 307 -7.60 18.78 -40.32
CA THR A 307 -8.80 18.47 -39.55
C THR A 307 -9.47 19.74 -39.07
N ASP A 308 -8.71 20.70 -38.54
CA ASP A 308 -9.23 21.99 -38.08
C ASP A 308 -9.75 22.82 -39.26
N MET A 309 -9.01 22.84 -40.38
CA MET A 309 -9.48 23.45 -41.63
C MET A 309 -10.75 22.78 -42.17
N SER A 310 -10.91 21.46 -42.02
CA SER A 310 -12.11 20.75 -42.47
C SER A 310 -13.33 21.05 -41.59
N LYS A 311 -13.13 21.30 -40.29
CA LYS A 311 -14.21 21.55 -39.32
C LYS A 311 -14.63 23.01 -39.23
N GLY A 312 -13.71 23.95 -39.40
CA GLY A 312 -13.99 25.39 -39.23
C GLY A 312 -13.29 26.32 -40.24
N GLY A 313 -12.65 25.77 -41.28
CA GLY A 313 -11.93 26.55 -42.28
C GLY A 313 -10.69 27.25 -41.72
N MET A 314 -10.21 28.27 -42.44
CA MET A 314 -9.11 29.14 -41.98
C MET A 314 -9.41 29.85 -40.65
N GLY A 315 -10.70 30.00 -40.29
CA GLY A 315 -11.12 30.60 -39.02
C GLY A 315 -10.63 29.82 -37.80
N ALA A 316 -10.75 28.49 -37.81
CA ALA A 316 -10.33 27.64 -36.69
C ALA A 316 -8.82 27.72 -36.38
N LEU A 317 -7.97 27.92 -37.40
CA LEU A 317 -6.54 28.12 -37.22
C LEU A 317 -6.23 29.48 -36.58
N VAL A 318 -6.93 30.53 -37.02
CA VAL A 318 -6.81 31.87 -36.44
C VAL A 318 -7.29 31.88 -34.99
N ASP A 319 -8.42 31.23 -34.70
CA ASP A 319 -8.96 31.10 -33.35
C ASP A 319 -7.98 30.35 -32.44
N THR A 320 -7.35 29.28 -32.93
CA THR A 320 -6.34 28.52 -32.17
C THR A 320 -5.11 29.37 -31.84
N GLN A 321 -4.61 30.15 -32.81
CA GLN A 321 -3.50 31.06 -32.58
C GLN A 321 -3.87 32.17 -31.58
N GLN A 322 -5.08 32.74 -31.70
CA GLN A 322 -5.58 33.74 -30.78
C GLN A 322 -5.73 33.17 -29.36
N ASN A 323 -6.26 31.95 -29.21
CA ASN A 323 -6.39 31.28 -27.92
C ASN A 323 -5.02 31.06 -27.24
N LEU A 324 -3.97 30.72 -27.99
CA LEU A 324 -2.62 30.55 -27.42
C LEU A 324 -2.00 31.88 -27.00
N LEU A 325 -2.23 32.96 -27.77
CA LEU A 325 -1.79 34.31 -27.40
C LEU A 325 -2.51 34.79 -26.13
N GLU A 326 -3.83 34.66 -26.09
CA GLU A 326 -4.65 34.98 -24.92
C GLU A 326 -4.21 34.18 -23.71
N LEU A 327 -3.88 32.89 -23.88
CA LEU A 327 -3.39 32.06 -22.79
C LEU A 327 -2.02 32.52 -22.26
N GLY A 328 -1.13 32.98 -23.14
CA GLY A 328 0.13 33.59 -22.75
C GLY A 328 -0.08 34.90 -21.96
N GLU A 329 -0.97 35.77 -22.44
CA GLU A 329 -1.35 37.00 -21.73
C GLU A 329 -1.94 36.69 -20.35
N ASN A 330 -2.84 35.71 -20.27
CA ASN A 330 -3.41 35.21 -19.02
C ASN A 330 -2.33 34.72 -18.05
N GLY A 331 -1.29 34.02 -18.53
CA GLY A 331 -0.15 33.62 -17.72
C GLY A 331 0.61 34.80 -17.11
N ALA A 332 0.87 35.83 -17.91
CA ALA A 332 1.52 37.06 -17.42
C ALA A 332 0.63 37.83 -16.43
N ILE A 333 -0.67 37.95 -16.71
CA ILE A 333 -1.65 38.59 -15.82
C ILE A 333 -1.71 37.87 -14.47
N ASP A 334 -1.77 36.54 -14.48
CA ASP A 334 -1.84 35.75 -13.26
C ASP A 334 -0.55 35.82 -12.44
N ALA A 335 0.62 35.84 -13.08
CA ALA A 335 1.89 36.09 -12.41
C ALA A 335 1.91 37.47 -11.73
N ALA A 336 1.49 38.51 -12.44
CA ALA A 336 1.40 39.86 -11.89
C ALA A 336 0.40 39.96 -10.72
N ARG A 337 -0.73 39.23 -10.78
CA ARG A 337 -1.70 39.12 -9.69
C ARG A 337 -1.14 38.40 -8.48
N LEU A 338 -0.42 37.29 -8.69
CA LEU A 338 0.22 36.52 -7.63
C LEU A 338 1.22 37.40 -6.87
N ILE A 339 2.14 38.06 -7.59
CA ILE A 339 3.13 38.98 -7.02
C ILE A 339 2.43 40.13 -6.28
N GLY A 340 1.41 40.74 -6.88
CA GLY A 340 0.71 41.87 -6.27
C GLY A 340 -0.07 41.52 -5.00
N ARG A 341 -0.57 40.29 -4.87
CA ARG A 341 -1.37 39.87 -3.71
C ARG A 341 -0.53 39.27 -2.59
N HIS A 342 0.46 38.45 -2.94
CA HIS A 342 1.20 37.65 -1.97
C HIS A 342 2.65 38.15 -1.78
N GLY A 343 3.20 38.89 -2.74
CA GLY A 343 4.61 39.29 -2.73
C GLY A 343 5.55 38.12 -3.04
N CYS A 344 6.76 38.40 -3.53
CA CYS A 344 7.68 37.37 -4.00
C CYS A 344 8.33 36.55 -2.88
N GLN A 345 8.35 37.07 -1.65
CA GLN A 345 8.86 36.34 -0.49
C GLN A 345 7.82 35.46 0.20
N SER A 346 6.55 35.48 -0.22
CA SER A 346 5.55 34.57 0.33
C SER A 346 5.85 33.12 -0.03
N GLU A 347 5.56 32.20 0.90
CA GLU A 347 5.69 30.77 0.65
C GLU A 347 4.76 30.31 -0.49
N ILE A 348 3.57 30.93 -0.64
CA ILE A 348 2.67 30.69 -1.78
C ILE A 348 3.41 30.96 -3.11
N THR A 349 4.07 32.11 -3.22
CA THR A 349 4.76 32.49 -4.46
C THR A 349 6.01 31.63 -4.68
N LYS A 350 6.79 31.38 -3.63
CA LYS A 350 7.94 30.47 -3.69
C LYS A 350 7.55 29.07 -4.12
N ARG A 351 6.44 28.52 -3.60
CA ARG A 351 5.93 27.18 -3.93
C ARG A 351 5.47 27.10 -5.38
N ILE A 352 4.63 28.04 -5.83
CA ILE A 352 4.20 28.11 -7.24
C ILE A 352 5.43 28.18 -8.15
N TYR A 353 6.42 28.99 -7.80
CA TYR A 353 7.64 29.10 -8.60
C TYR A 353 8.49 27.83 -8.60
N ALA A 354 8.64 27.17 -7.44
CA ALA A 354 9.30 25.88 -7.33
C ALA A 354 8.60 24.82 -8.21
N ASN A 355 7.27 24.87 -8.29
CA ASN A 355 6.45 23.99 -9.12
C ASN A 355 6.52 24.30 -10.62
N ILE A 356 6.66 25.57 -11.01
CA ILE A 356 7.00 25.98 -12.38
C ILE A 356 8.34 25.37 -12.79
N ARG A 357 9.34 25.46 -11.91
CA ARG A 357 10.65 24.85 -12.13
C ARG A 357 10.51 23.34 -12.27
N ALA A 358 9.87 22.67 -11.32
CA ALA A 358 9.67 21.22 -11.38
C ALA A 358 8.97 20.78 -12.67
N TYR A 359 7.94 21.50 -13.11
CA TYR A 359 7.28 21.27 -14.40
C TYR A 359 8.23 21.39 -15.60
N ALA A 360 9.02 22.47 -15.65
CA ALA A 360 9.97 22.70 -16.72
C ALA A 360 11.01 21.59 -16.82
N PHE A 361 11.47 21.06 -15.69
CA PHE A 361 12.49 20.01 -15.60
C PHE A 361 11.93 18.57 -15.53
N GLY A 362 10.61 18.39 -15.48
CA GLY A 362 9.99 17.06 -15.35
C GLY A 362 10.24 16.40 -13.99
N GLN A 363 10.37 17.20 -12.93
CA GLN A 363 10.54 16.76 -11.55
C GLN A 363 9.17 16.70 -10.83
N PRO A 364 9.06 15.94 -9.72
CA PRO A 364 7.89 16.02 -8.84
C PRO A 364 7.69 17.45 -8.31
N GLY A 365 6.43 17.86 -8.18
CA GLY A 365 6.09 19.14 -7.55
C GLY A 365 6.28 19.10 -6.04
N VAL A 366 6.52 20.28 -5.45
CA VAL A 366 6.42 20.55 -4.03
C VAL A 366 4.94 20.70 -3.67
N LEU A 367 4.45 19.81 -2.81
CA LEU A 367 3.04 19.80 -2.44
C LEU A 367 2.68 21.01 -1.58
N SER A 368 1.41 21.43 -1.64
CA SER A 368 0.89 22.38 -0.66
C SER A 368 0.48 21.64 0.62
N PRO A 369 0.45 22.30 1.80
CA PRO A 369 0.00 21.68 3.04
C PRO A 369 -1.38 21.03 2.91
N GLU A 370 -2.30 21.66 2.18
CA GLU A 370 -3.64 21.12 1.94
C GLU A 370 -3.61 19.85 1.06
N GLU A 371 -2.68 19.80 0.11
CA GLU A 371 -2.48 18.64 -0.76
C GLU A 371 -1.76 17.50 -0.03
N GLU A 372 -0.78 17.81 0.83
CA GLU A 372 -0.12 16.85 1.72
C GLU A 372 -1.13 16.20 2.66
N GLU A 373 -1.93 17.01 3.36
CA GLU A 373 -3.00 16.53 4.25
C GLU A 373 -4.03 15.68 3.47
N ARG A 374 -4.40 16.08 2.26
CA ARG A 374 -5.31 15.30 1.40
C ARG A 374 -4.71 13.94 1.04
N GLN A 375 -3.44 13.89 0.65
CA GLN A 375 -2.76 12.64 0.31
C GLN A 375 -2.58 11.74 1.52
N GLU A 376 -2.28 12.29 2.70
CA GLU A 376 -2.22 11.53 3.95
C GLU A 376 -3.58 10.94 4.33
N LYS A 377 -4.66 11.73 4.23
CA LYS A 377 -6.03 11.24 4.44
C LYS A 377 -6.41 10.14 3.46
N GLU A 378 -6.06 10.29 2.18
CA GLU A 378 -6.32 9.26 1.18
C GLU A 378 -5.51 7.99 1.43
N LYS A 379 -4.23 8.10 1.80
CA LYS A 379 -3.39 6.97 2.19
C LYS A 379 -3.96 6.26 3.42
N ALA A 380 -4.36 7.00 4.44
CA ALA A 380 -4.99 6.45 5.64
C ALA A 380 -6.32 5.75 5.31
N LYS A 381 -7.13 6.32 4.41
CA LYS A 381 -8.37 5.70 3.93
C LYS A 381 -8.07 4.38 3.20
N LYS A 382 -7.10 4.37 2.29
CA LYS A 382 -6.68 3.16 1.56
C LYS A 382 -6.14 2.09 2.50
N ALA A 383 -5.34 2.46 3.49
CA ALA A 383 -4.85 1.53 4.51
C ALA A 383 -5.99 0.91 5.32
N ARG A 384 -6.99 1.71 5.73
CA ARG A 384 -8.20 1.20 6.40
C ARG A 384 -9.00 0.25 5.50
N GLU A 385 -9.21 0.61 4.24
CA GLU A 385 -9.89 -0.26 3.27
C GLU A 385 -9.13 -1.58 3.04
N GLN A 386 -7.79 -1.53 2.98
CA GLN A 386 -6.94 -2.72 2.85
C GLN A 386 -7.05 -3.62 4.08
N GLU A 387 -6.99 -3.05 5.29
CA GLU A 387 -7.12 -3.79 6.54
C GLU A 387 -8.50 -4.46 6.67
N GLU A 388 -9.59 -3.74 6.35
CA GLU A 388 -10.93 -4.33 6.38
C GLU A 388 -11.10 -5.45 5.35
N ASN A 389 -10.50 -5.31 4.16
CA ASN A 389 -10.47 -6.39 3.17
C ASN A 389 -9.66 -7.60 3.66
N ARG A 390 -8.53 -7.38 4.35
CA ARG A 390 -7.72 -8.45 4.96
C ARG A 390 -8.53 -9.21 6.00
N LYS A 391 -9.16 -8.50 6.94
CA LYS A 391 -10.05 -9.11 7.96
C LYS A 391 -11.22 -9.87 7.33
N ALA A 392 -11.85 -9.30 6.30
CA ALA A 392 -12.95 -9.95 5.59
C ALA A 392 -12.49 -11.25 4.90
N LYS A 393 -11.30 -11.25 4.30
CA LYS A 393 -10.68 -12.45 3.73
C LYS A 393 -10.44 -13.52 4.81
N LEU A 394 -9.84 -13.16 5.94
CA LEU A 394 -9.58 -14.09 7.04
C LEU A 394 -10.88 -14.73 7.58
N ARG A 395 -11.95 -13.95 7.73
CA ARG A 395 -13.28 -14.48 8.07
C ARG A 395 -13.82 -15.44 7.00
N ALA A 396 -13.62 -15.12 5.72
CA ALA A 396 -14.06 -15.97 4.62
C ALA A 396 -13.28 -17.29 4.56
N ASP A 397 -11.96 -17.23 4.76
CA ASP A 397 -11.08 -18.39 4.77
C ASP A 397 -11.44 -19.34 5.92
N ALA A 398 -11.71 -18.81 7.13
CA ALA A 398 -12.22 -19.59 8.25
C ALA A 398 -13.57 -20.29 7.93
N LYS A 399 -14.51 -19.57 7.28
CA LYS A 399 -15.81 -20.14 6.87
C LYS A 399 -15.66 -21.23 5.80
N GLN A 400 -14.75 -21.06 4.85
CA GLN A 400 -14.51 -22.04 3.79
C GLN A 400 -13.80 -23.29 4.31
N ASN A 401 -12.80 -23.13 5.18
CA ASN A 401 -12.02 -24.26 5.67
C ASN A 401 -12.82 -25.17 6.60
N CYS A 402 -13.68 -24.60 7.43
CA CYS A 402 -14.56 -25.39 8.29
C CYS A 402 -15.69 -26.12 7.53
N VAL A 403 -15.99 -25.84 6.25
CA VAL A 403 -17.13 -26.43 5.50
C VAL A 403 -16.69 -27.22 4.27
N ALA A 404 -15.57 -26.86 3.64
CA ALA A 404 -15.06 -27.53 2.45
C ALA A 404 -14.05 -28.65 2.78
N GLN A 405 -13.31 -28.59 3.90
CA GLN A 405 -12.25 -29.55 4.23
C GLN A 405 -12.72 -30.78 5.03
N TRP A 406 -14.04 -31.00 5.14
CA TRP A 406 -14.64 -32.11 5.90
C TRP A 406 -14.09 -33.50 5.52
N LYS A 407 -13.50 -33.66 4.32
CA LYS A 407 -12.95 -34.93 3.84
C LYS A 407 -11.45 -35.10 3.94
N GLU A 408 -10.66 -34.04 4.17
CA GLU A 408 -9.19 -34.12 4.02
C GLU A 408 -8.40 -34.04 5.33
N LYS A 409 -9.03 -33.69 6.46
CA LYS A 409 -8.38 -33.60 7.78
C LYS A 409 -8.92 -34.71 8.71
N PRO A 410 -8.09 -35.45 9.46
CA PRO A 410 -8.53 -36.60 10.28
C PRO A 410 -9.66 -36.29 11.28
N LEU A 411 -9.61 -35.13 11.94
CA LEU A 411 -10.65 -34.66 12.86
C LEU A 411 -11.97 -34.43 12.11
N CYS A 412 -11.92 -33.71 10.98
CA CYS A 412 -13.10 -33.41 10.20
C CYS A 412 -13.69 -34.65 9.53
N GLN A 413 -12.85 -35.57 9.05
CA GLN A 413 -13.25 -36.87 8.53
C GLN A 413 -13.96 -37.69 9.61
N CYS A 414 -13.40 -37.76 10.82
CA CYS A 414 -14.05 -38.43 11.95
C CYS A 414 -15.44 -37.83 12.24
N MET A 415 -15.55 -36.49 12.20
CA MET A 415 -16.84 -35.82 12.39
C MET A 415 -17.83 -36.06 11.25
N VAL A 416 -17.40 -36.08 9.97
CA VAL A 416 -18.26 -36.48 8.85
C VAL A 416 -18.78 -37.89 9.06
N GLU A 417 -17.86 -38.83 9.30
CA GLU A 417 -18.19 -40.25 9.46
C GLU A 417 -19.15 -40.45 10.65
N LEU A 418 -18.95 -39.67 11.71
CA LEU A 418 -19.84 -39.67 12.87
C LEU A 418 -21.23 -39.12 12.54
N LEU A 419 -21.31 -37.99 11.83
CA LEU A 419 -22.60 -37.41 11.40
C LEU A 419 -23.32 -38.33 10.40
N GLU A 420 -22.61 -38.90 9.43
CA GLU A 420 -23.17 -39.88 8.50
C GLU A 420 -23.68 -41.13 9.24
N LYS A 421 -22.93 -41.62 10.24
CA LYS A 421 -23.33 -42.77 11.08
C LYS A 421 -24.60 -42.52 11.90
N HIS A 422 -24.90 -41.27 12.26
CA HIS A 422 -26.12 -40.90 12.99
C HIS A 422 -27.28 -40.52 12.05
N GLU A 423 -27.14 -40.74 10.74
CA GLU A 423 -28.19 -40.52 9.73
C GLU A 423 -28.83 -39.12 9.82
N ILE A 424 -27.98 -38.10 9.98
CA ILE A 424 -28.39 -36.71 10.16
C ILE A 424 -29.23 -36.26 8.95
N SER A 425 -30.34 -35.55 9.20
CA SER A 425 -31.26 -35.10 8.15
C SER A 425 -30.62 -34.10 7.17
N ASP A 426 -31.12 -34.03 5.93
CA ASP A 426 -30.63 -33.07 4.92
C ASP A 426 -30.74 -31.60 5.40
N GLY A 427 -31.76 -31.28 6.21
CA GLY A 427 -31.92 -29.95 6.80
C GLY A 427 -30.86 -29.64 7.87
N ASP A 428 -30.45 -30.66 8.62
CA ASP A 428 -29.40 -30.56 9.62
C ASP A 428 -28.01 -30.51 8.99
N TRP A 429 -27.81 -31.20 7.87
CA TRP A 429 -26.62 -31.01 7.04
C TRP A 429 -26.48 -29.58 6.53
N GLN A 430 -27.58 -28.92 6.16
CA GLN A 430 -27.54 -27.51 5.76
C GLN A 430 -27.22 -26.57 6.94
N LEU A 431 -27.72 -26.87 8.13
CA LEU A 431 -27.39 -26.13 9.36
C LEU A 431 -25.90 -26.23 9.71
N VAL A 432 -25.33 -27.43 9.59
CA VAL A 432 -23.90 -27.70 9.85
C VAL A 432 -22.98 -27.05 8.83
N ARG A 433 -23.38 -27.04 7.55
CA ARG A 433 -22.64 -26.34 6.49
C ARG A 433 -22.60 -24.81 6.68
N GLY A 434 -23.50 -24.24 7.48
CA GLY A 434 -23.53 -22.81 7.72
C GLY A 434 -22.47 -22.37 8.74
N GLU A 435 -22.40 -23.03 9.89
CA GLU A 435 -21.53 -22.67 11.00
C GLU A 435 -21.19 -23.90 11.86
N PHE A 436 -19.91 -24.07 12.23
CA PHE A 436 -19.45 -25.22 13.02
C PHE A 436 -20.17 -25.36 14.38
N LYS A 437 -20.52 -24.23 15.01
CA LYS A 437 -21.27 -24.22 16.28
C LYS A 437 -22.61 -24.96 16.20
N ASN A 438 -23.18 -25.10 14.99
CA ASN A 438 -24.44 -25.82 14.77
C ASN A 438 -24.28 -27.35 14.86
N VAL A 439 -23.04 -27.88 14.81
CA VAL A 439 -22.77 -29.29 15.11
C VAL A 439 -23.05 -29.59 16.57
N ILE A 440 -22.76 -28.65 17.47
CA ILE A 440 -23.00 -28.80 18.90
C ILE A 440 -24.50 -28.77 19.20
N SER A 441 -25.27 -27.91 18.52
CA SER A 441 -26.74 -27.87 18.66
C SER A 441 -27.44 -29.12 18.12
N LEU A 442 -26.76 -29.92 17.28
CA LEU A 442 -27.22 -31.26 16.90
C LEU A 442 -26.99 -32.32 17.96
N SER A 443 -26.01 -32.13 18.86
CA SER A 443 -25.64 -33.14 19.84
C SER A 443 -26.76 -33.48 20.84
N GLY A 444 -27.69 -32.56 21.07
CA GLY A 444 -28.90 -32.80 21.86
C GLY A 444 -30.05 -33.45 21.10
N ARG A 445 -29.94 -33.56 19.76
CA ARG A 445 -30.98 -34.14 18.88
C ARG A 445 -30.68 -35.56 18.44
N TYR A 446 -29.42 -35.97 18.48
CA TYR A 446 -28.95 -37.28 18.06
C TYR A 446 -28.19 -37.95 19.20
N ASP A 447 -28.77 -39.00 19.77
CA ASP A 447 -28.19 -39.74 20.90
C ASP A 447 -26.80 -40.30 20.54
N GLY A 448 -25.81 -40.06 21.41
CA GLY A 448 -24.44 -40.53 21.22
C GLY A 448 -23.56 -39.66 20.31
N LEU A 449 -24.14 -38.63 19.67
CA LEU A 449 -23.37 -37.70 18.84
C LEU A 449 -22.37 -36.90 19.68
N ARG A 450 -22.75 -36.50 20.91
CA ARG A 450 -21.88 -35.73 21.82
C ARG A 450 -20.64 -36.52 22.23
N GLU A 451 -20.80 -37.78 22.62
CA GLU A 451 -19.70 -38.68 22.98
C GLU A 451 -18.80 -38.96 21.78
N GLY A 452 -19.38 -39.14 20.59
CA GLY A 452 -18.63 -39.33 19.35
C GLY A 452 -17.79 -38.11 18.97
N LEU A 453 -18.33 -36.90 19.13
CA LEU A 453 -17.60 -35.66 18.84
C LEU A 453 -16.39 -35.50 19.78
N ARG A 454 -16.54 -35.89 21.05
CA ARG A 454 -15.42 -35.95 22.00
C ARG A 454 -14.36 -36.97 21.59
N ALA A 455 -14.78 -38.12 21.07
CA ALA A 455 -13.86 -39.16 20.60
C ALA A 455 -13.09 -38.75 19.33
N CYS A 456 -13.64 -37.87 18.49
CA CYS A 456 -12.92 -37.33 17.33
C CYS A 456 -11.78 -36.37 17.71
N ARG A 457 -11.77 -35.84 18.94
CA ARG A 457 -10.78 -34.87 19.45
C ARG A 457 -9.44 -35.51 19.84
N THR A 458 -9.40 -36.84 20.01
CA THR A 458 -8.20 -37.63 20.37
C THR A 458 -7.59 -38.28 19.14
#